data_AF-A0A3S4PC12-F1
#
_entry.id   AF-A0A3S4PC12-F1
#
_cell.length_a   1.000
_cell.length_b   1.000
_cell.length_c   1.000
_cell.angle_alpha   90.00
_cell.angle_beta   90.00
_cell.angle_gamma   90.00
#
_symmetry.space_group_name_H-M   'P 1'
#
loop_
_entity.id
_entity.type
_entity.pdbx_description
1 polymer ?
#
loop_
_entity_poly.entity_id
_entity_poly.type
_entity_poly.pdbx_seq_one_letter_code
_entity_poly.pdbx_strand_id
1 'polypeptide(L)'
;MFFLVLQVINCRSFKESKIKVDENNINVVFQSKFYKNSILVGEKHYNSKNGKFKISETKQNTSFDKEIIIKLTTEDLKKIYSKYKELKIPNKKLCLQMKDEGNNVVIERVILINSENNFTLNDCAITDNDQKKLSYITSMLLNLLTSKPEYKKAFPMAEWEL
;
A
#
# COMPACT_ATOMS: atom_id res chain seq x y z
N MET A 1 -1.17 32.88 51.23
CA MET A 1 -1.33 31.40 51.17
C MET A 1 -1.50 31.04 49.69
N PHE A 2 -0.41 30.64 49.03
CA PHE A 2 -0.37 30.32 47.60
C PHE A 2 -0.42 28.80 47.44
N PHE A 3 -1.51 28.28 46.87
CA PHE A 3 -1.61 26.85 46.52
C PHE A 3 -0.98 26.63 45.15
N LEU A 4 0.18 25.98 45.13
CA LEU A 4 0.82 25.44 43.93
C LEU A 4 0.18 24.07 43.64
N VAL A 5 -0.71 24.02 42.65
CA VAL A 5 -1.24 22.74 42.15
C VAL A 5 -0.26 22.22 41.10
N LEU A 6 0.63 21.31 41.50
CA LEU A 6 1.40 20.47 40.57
C LEU A 6 0.42 19.57 39.82
N GLN A 7 0.15 19.87 38.56
CA GLN A 7 -0.49 18.91 37.66
C GLN A 7 0.56 17.87 37.24
N VAL A 8 0.44 16.68 37.83
CA VAL A 8 1.16 15.48 37.39
C VAL A 8 0.61 15.12 36.02
N ILE A 9 1.32 15.54 34.96
CA ILE A 9 1.05 15.10 33.59
C ILE A 9 1.34 13.61 33.56
N ASN A 10 0.27 12.82 33.67
CA ASN A 10 0.27 11.38 33.60
C ASN A 10 0.58 11.01 32.14
N CYS A 11 1.87 11.00 31.81
CA CYS A 11 2.37 10.62 30.50
C CYS A 11 2.11 9.12 30.34
N ARG A 12 0.95 8.77 29.78
CA ARG A 12 0.65 7.41 29.34
C ARG A 12 1.65 7.06 28.25
N SER A 13 2.76 6.45 28.66
CA SER A 13 3.65 5.70 27.79
C SER A 13 2.78 4.74 26.97
N PHE A 14 2.61 5.07 25.69
CA PHE A 14 2.02 4.18 24.72
C PHE A 14 3.03 3.04 24.56
N LYS A 15 2.88 1.97 25.35
CA LYS A 15 3.58 0.71 25.14
C LYS A 15 3.14 0.21 23.78
N GLU A 16 3.96 0.45 22.76
CA GLU A 16 3.88 -0.25 21.49
C GLU A 16 3.91 -1.74 21.81
N SER A 17 2.77 -2.40 21.67
CA SER A 17 2.70 -3.86 21.70
C SER A 17 3.54 -4.34 20.52
N LYS A 18 4.71 -4.93 20.81
CA LYS A 18 5.45 -5.71 19.83
C LYS A 18 4.59 -6.93 19.49
N ILE A 19 3.67 -6.78 18.56
CA ILE A 19 2.97 -7.90 17.92
C ILE A 19 4.09 -8.74 17.30
N LYS A 20 4.38 -9.90 17.91
CA LYS A 20 5.29 -10.89 17.32
C LYS A 20 4.60 -11.39 16.06
N VAL A 21 5.05 -10.87 14.93
CA VAL A 21 4.65 -11.36 13.62
C VAL A 21 5.15 -12.79 13.46
N ASP A 22 4.24 -13.73 13.23
CA ASP A 22 4.58 -15.10 12.85
C ASP A 22 5.08 -15.12 11.40
N GLU A 23 6.34 -15.50 11.19
CA GLU A 23 6.96 -15.57 9.86
C GLU A 23 6.36 -16.67 8.98
N ASN A 24 5.55 -17.56 9.55
CA ASN A 24 4.82 -18.58 8.81
C ASN A 24 3.42 -18.11 8.37
N ASN A 25 2.95 -16.96 8.87
CA ASN A 25 1.64 -16.41 8.54
C ASN A 25 1.76 -14.94 8.13
N ILE A 26 2.44 -14.71 7.00
CA ILE A 26 2.65 -13.39 6.43
C ILE A 26 1.47 -13.04 5.51
N ASN A 27 0.81 -11.94 5.82
CA ASN A 27 -0.22 -11.31 5.00
C ASN A 27 0.28 -9.96 4.49
N VAL A 28 0.43 -9.83 3.18
CA VAL A 28 0.66 -8.57 2.48
C VAL A 28 -0.67 -8.04 1.94
N VAL A 29 -0.96 -6.79 2.24
CA VAL A 29 -2.11 -6.06 1.72
C VAL A 29 -1.60 -4.83 0.98
N PHE A 30 -2.14 -4.59 -0.21
CA PHE A 30 -1.74 -3.46 -1.06
C PHE A 30 -2.97 -2.73 -1.62
N GLN A 31 -2.84 -1.41 -1.70
CA GLN A 31 -3.81 -0.53 -2.35
C GLN A 31 -3.07 0.52 -3.18
N SER A 32 -3.54 0.78 -4.39
CA SER A 32 -3.15 1.93 -5.20
C SER A 32 -4.41 2.68 -5.60
N LYS A 33 -4.44 3.99 -5.43
CA LYS A 33 -5.53 4.85 -5.88
C LYS A 33 -5.01 5.88 -6.86
N PHE A 34 -5.77 6.13 -7.90
CA PHE A 34 -5.43 7.03 -8.99
C PHE A 34 -6.46 8.15 -9.03
N TYR A 35 -5.99 9.37 -8.88
CA TYR A 35 -6.82 10.56 -8.89
C TYR A 35 -6.46 11.44 -10.08
N LYS A 36 -7.47 11.92 -10.80
CA LYS A 36 -7.33 12.94 -11.86
C LYS A 36 -8.13 14.16 -11.43
N ASN A 37 -7.47 15.30 -11.27
CA ASN A 37 -8.07 16.54 -10.76
C ASN A 37 -8.87 16.31 -9.46
N SER A 38 -8.26 15.57 -8.52
CA SER A 38 -8.84 15.20 -7.22
C SER A 38 -10.03 14.22 -7.27
N ILE A 39 -10.40 13.71 -8.43
CA ILE A 39 -11.45 12.69 -8.60
C ILE A 39 -10.80 11.31 -8.65
N LEU A 40 -11.27 10.36 -7.83
CA LEU A 40 -10.83 8.97 -7.90
C LEU A 40 -11.31 8.35 -9.22
N VAL A 41 -10.36 8.01 -10.09
CA VAL A 41 -10.63 7.43 -11.42
C VAL A 41 -10.17 5.99 -11.54
N GLY A 42 -9.42 5.48 -10.57
CA GLY A 42 -9.09 4.07 -10.53
C GLY A 42 -8.46 3.62 -9.23
N GLU A 43 -8.50 2.32 -8.99
CA GLU A 43 -7.90 1.67 -7.86
C GLU A 43 -7.42 0.26 -8.17
N LYS A 44 -6.35 -0.15 -7.50
CA LYS A 44 -5.90 -1.54 -7.43
C LYS A 44 -5.90 -1.99 -5.98
N HIS A 45 -6.30 -3.22 -5.73
CA HIS A 45 -6.27 -3.83 -4.40
C HIS A 45 -5.71 -5.24 -4.48
N TYR A 46 -4.88 -5.59 -3.50
CA TYR A 46 -4.39 -6.95 -3.33
C TYR A 46 -4.45 -7.38 -1.87
N ASN A 47 -4.86 -8.63 -1.61
CA ASN A 47 -4.77 -9.23 -0.30
C ASN A 47 -4.22 -10.66 -0.42
N SER A 48 -3.00 -10.88 0.10
CA SER A 48 -2.34 -12.18 -0.03
C SER A 48 -3.03 -13.32 0.73
N LYS A 49 -3.81 -13.01 1.77
CA LYS A 49 -4.54 -14.02 2.56
C LYS A 49 -5.55 -14.80 1.72
N ASN A 50 -6.22 -14.11 0.78
CA ASN A 50 -7.19 -14.73 -0.13
C ASN A 50 -6.72 -14.73 -1.59
N GLY A 51 -5.58 -14.11 -1.88
CA GLY A 51 -5.02 -13.98 -3.22
C GLY A 51 -5.82 -13.06 -4.14
N LYS A 52 -6.82 -12.33 -3.65
CA LYS A 52 -7.64 -11.46 -4.50
C LYS A 52 -6.83 -10.28 -4.97
N PHE A 53 -6.80 -10.07 -6.27
CA PHE A 53 -6.27 -8.89 -6.93
C PHE A 53 -7.39 -8.25 -7.77
N LYS A 54 -7.72 -7.00 -7.47
CA LYS A 54 -8.81 -6.25 -8.11
C LYS A 54 -8.26 -5.00 -8.77
N ILE A 55 -8.73 -4.70 -9.98
CA ILE A 55 -8.59 -3.41 -10.64
C ILE A 55 -9.98 -2.85 -10.89
N SER A 56 -10.22 -1.61 -10.48
CA SER A 56 -11.40 -0.84 -10.84
C SER A 56 -10.98 0.49 -11.45
N GLU A 57 -11.55 0.87 -12.59
CA GLU A 57 -11.31 2.13 -13.27
C GLU A 57 -12.64 2.72 -13.75
N THR A 58 -12.77 4.03 -13.64
CA THR A 58 -13.88 4.80 -14.19
C THR A 58 -13.32 5.84 -15.16
N LYS A 59 -13.69 5.69 -16.44
CA LYS A 59 -13.48 6.70 -17.48
C LYS A 59 -14.83 7.34 -17.78
N GLN A 60 -14.83 8.54 -18.38
CA GLN A 60 -16.01 9.41 -18.53
C GLN A 60 -17.32 8.69 -18.90
N ASN A 61 -17.26 7.65 -19.74
CA ASN A 61 -18.43 6.88 -20.17
C ASN A 61 -18.30 5.36 -19.98
N THR A 62 -17.24 4.87 -19.33
CA THR A 62 -17.00 3.43 -19.18
C THR A 62 -16.45 3.10 -17.80
N SER A 63 -16.96 2.02 -17.20
CA SER A 63 -16.39 1.44 -15.98
C SER A 63 -15.77 0.09 -16.30
N PHE A 64 -14.60 -0.14 -15.73
CA PHE A 64 -13.92 -1.42 -15.73
C PHE A 64 -13.81 -1.86 -14.28
N ASP A 65 -14.32 -3.04 -13.94
CA ASP A 65 -14.13 -3.65 -12.64
C ASP A 65 -13.85 -5.14 -12.84
N LYS A 66 -12.66 -5.57 -12.44
CA LYS A 66 -12.22 -6.95 -12.60
C LYS A 66 -11.41 -7.42 -11.40
N GLU A 67 -11.82 -8.55 -10.86
CA GLU A 67 -11.11 -9.28 -9.81
C GLU A 67 -10.59 -10.62 -10.35
N ILE A 68 -9.37 -10.97 -9.97
CA ILE A 68 -8.75 -12.27 -10.22
C ILE A 68 -8.09 -12.81 -8.95
N ILE A 69 -7.77 -14.11 -8.96
CA ILE A 69 -7.03 -14.76 -7.88
C ILE A 69 -5.57 -14.94 -8.32
N ILE A 70 -4.65 -14.31 -7.59
CA ILE A 70 -3.21 -14.49 -7.69
C ILE A 70 -2.67 -14.88 -6.31
N LYS A 71 -2.30 -16.15 -6.15
CA LYS A 71 -1.68 -16.65 -4.92
C LYS A 71 -0.16 -16.52 -5.01
N LEU A 72 0.43 -15.76 -4.09
CA LEU A 72 1.88 -15.72 -3.89
C LEU A 72 2.32 -16.92 -3.05
N THR A 73 3.52 -17.43 -3.30
CA THR A 73 4.07 -18.52 -2.50
C THR A 73 4.49 -18.02 -1.11
N THR A 74 4.65 -18.93 -0.17
CA THR A 74 5.23 -18.60 1.15
C THR A 74 6.62 -17.97 1.01
N GLU A 75 7.41 -18.42 0.04
CA GLU A 75 8.75 -17.87 -0.25
C GLU A 75 8.69 -16.44 -0.77
N ASP A 76 7.75 -16.13 -1.68
CA ASP A 76 7.49 -14.77 -2.18
C ASP A 76 7.15 -13.84 -1.01
N LEU A 77 6.23 -14.27 -0.14
CA LEU A 77 5.79 -13.50 1.03
C LEU A 77 6.91 -13.29 2.05
N LYS A 78 7.71 -14.32 2.34
CA LYS A 78 8.89 -14.23 3.22
C LYS A 78 9.92 -13.25 2.66
N LYS A 79 10.14 -13.25 1.35
CA LYS A 79 11.07 -12.32 0.68
C LYS A 79 10.62 -10.87 0.82
N ILE A 80 9.33 -10.60 0.56
CA ILE A 80 8.74 -9.25 0.75
C ILE A 80 8.88 -8.83 2.21
N TYR A 81 8.48 -9.69 3.15
CA TYR A 81 8.53 -9.37 4.58
C TYR A 81 9.95 -9.10 5.08
N SER A 82 10.92 -9.90 4.65
CA SER A 82 12.34 -9.69 4.99
C SER A 82 12.82 -8.32 4.53
N LYS A 83 12.55 -7.93 3.27
CA LYS A 83 12.91 -6.59 2.79
C LYS A 83 12.13 -5.47 3.45
N TYR A 84 10.86 -5.68 3.76
CA TYR A 84 10.07 -4.71 4.50
C TYR A 84 10.69 -4.38 5.87
N LYS A 85 11.16 -5.41 6.59
CA LYS A 85 11.88 -5.26 7.86
C LYS A 85 13.24 -4.57 7.68
N GLU A 86 14.03 -5.02 6.72
CA GLU A 86 15.37 -4.48 6.45
C GLU A 86 15.32 -2.98 6.10
N LEU A 87 14.40 -2.60 5.22
CA LEU A 87 14.25 -1.22 4.78
C LEU A 87 13.64 -0.31 5.85
N LYS A 88 13.08 -0.88 6.93
CA LYS A 88 12.31 -0.16 7.95
C LYS A 88 11.26 0.72 7.28
N ILE A 89 10.36 0.08 6.53
CA ILE A 89 9.30 0.78 5.80
C ILE A 89 8.48 1.65 6.78
N PRO A 90 8.33 2.95 6.53
CA PRO A 90 7.56 3.83 7.40
C PRO A 90 6.07 3.50 7.32
N ASN A 91 5.34 3.79 8.39
CA ASN A 91 3.88 3.70 8.41
C ASN A 91 3.23 4.91 7.69
N LYS A 92 3.54 5.09 6.41
CA LYS A 92 3.11 6.21 5.56
C LYS A 92 2.73 5.70 4.17
N LYS A 93 1.96 6.50 3.43
CA LYS A 93 1.66 6.24 2.01
C LYS A 93 2.76 6.79 1.10
N LEU A 94 2.95 6.16 -0.05
CA LEU A 94 3.66 6.79 -1.15
C LEU A 94 2.67 7.63 -1.95
N CYS A 95 2.97 8.92 -2.11
CA CYS A 95 2.13 9.85 -2.86
C CYS A 95 2.96 10.40 -4.01
N LEU A 96 2.57 10.10 -5.24
CA LEU A 96 3.24 10.56 -6.45
C LEU A 96 2.34 11.59 -7.12
N GLN A 97 2.90 12.76 -7.46
CA GLN A 97 2.20 13.79 -8.20
C GLN A 97 2.82 13.93 -9.59
N MET A 98 1.97 13.95 -10.60
CA MET A 98 2.36 14.03 -12.01
C MET A 98 1.46 15.05 -12.71
N LYS A 99 1.98 15.74 -13.72
CA LYS A 99 1.18 16.54 -14.64
C LYS A 99 1.04 15.78 -15.94
N ASP A 100 -0.19 15.58 -16.38
CA ASP A 100 -0.49 14.87 -17.63
C ASP A 100 -1.57 15.64 -18.40
N GLU A 101 -1.20 16.17 -19.57
CA GLU A 101 -2.09 16.95 -20.45
C GLU A 101 -2.88 18.06 -19.72
N GLY A 102 -2.20 18.80 -18.83
CA GLY A 102 -2.82 19.86 -18.02
C GLY A 102 -3.65 19.39 -16.82
N ASN A 103 -3.71 18.08 -16.58
CA ASN A 103 -4.38 17.51 -15.41
C ASN A 103 -3.38 17.24 -14.27
N ASN A 104 -3.86 17.41 -13.04
CA ASN A 104 -3.13 16.97 -11.86
C ASN A 104 -3.45 15.50 -11.60
N VAL A 105 -2.45 14.64 -11.76
CA VAL A 105 -2.56 13.21 -11.48
C VAL A 105 -1.89 12.94 -10.13
N VAL A 106 -2.63 12.29 -9.23
CA VAL A 106 -2.10 11.84 -7.94
C VAL A 106 -2.25 10.32 -7.85
N ILE A 107 -1.15 9.65 -7.50
CA ILE A 107 -1.15 8.21 -7.23
C ILE A 107 -0.81 8.03 -5.75
N GLU A 108 -1.75 7.46 -4.99
CA GLU A 108 -1.51 7.04 -3.62
C GLU A 108 -1.31 5.54 -3.56
N ARG A 109 -0.21 5.08 -2.96
CA ARG A 109 0.10 3.66 -2.78
C ARG A 109 0.32 3.34 -1.31
N VAL A 110 -0.29 2.23 -0.89
CA VAL A 110 -0.21 1.70 0.48
C VAL A 110 0.18 0.24 0.41
N ILE A 111 1.14 -0.15 1.23
CA ILE A 111 1.51 -1.55 1.45
C ILE A 111 1.64 -1.80 2.95
N LEU A 112 0.89 -2.78 3.43
CA LEU A 112 0.84 -3.17 4.84
C LEU A 112 1.19 -4.65 4.94
N ILE A 113 1.97 -5.00 5.97
CA ILE A 113 2.28 -6.40 6.28
C ILE A 113 1.72 -6.74 7.65
N ASN A 114 0.94 -7.82 7.73
CA ASN A 114 0.32 -8.33 8.95
C ASN A 114 -0.50 -7.28 9.72
N SER A 115 -1.09 -6.34 8.99
CA SER A 115 -2.07 -5.41 9.52
C SER A 115 -3.47 -5.97 9.33
N GLU A 116 -4.31 -5.80 10.35
CA GLU A 116 -5.74 -6.12 10.32
C GLU A 116 -6.49 -5.08 9.46
N ASN A 117 -6.32 -5.13 8.14
CA ASN A 117 -7.13 -4.51 7.09
C ASN A 117 -7.45 -2.99 7.16
N ASN A 118 -6.97 -2.24 8.14
CA ASN A 118 -7.26 -0.81 8.23
C ASN A 118 -6.24 -0.01 7.41
N PHE A 119 -6.63 0.34 6.17
CA PHE A 119 -5.91 1.28 5.30
C PHE A 119 -5.99 2.74 5.77
N THR A 120 -5.95 2.99 7.08
CA THR A 120 -6.01 4.33 7.67
C THR A 120 -4.61 4.93 7.82
N LEU A 121 -3.84 4.96 6.72
CA LEU A 121 -2.65 5.80 6.64
C LEU A 121 -3.05 7.13 6.02
N ASN A 122 -2.93 8.22 6.77
CA ASN A 122 -3.32 9.54 6.26
C ASN A 122 -2.11 10.30 5.71
N ASP A 123 -0.91 9.99 6.19
CA ASP A 123 0.28 10.78 5.89
C ASP A 123 1.06 10.24 4.69
N CYS A 124 1.45 11.16 3.81
CA CYS A 124 2.39 10.88 2.72
C CYS A 124 3.85 10.83 3.23
N ALA A 125 4.65 9.97 2.63
CA ALA A 125 6.10 9.98 2.79
C ALA A 125 6.70 11.24 2.14
N ILE A 126 7.22 12.14 2.97
CA ILE A 126 7.79 13.43 2.52
C ILE A 126 9.29 13.36 2.22
N THR A 127 10.01 12.35 2.72
CA THR A 127 11.47 12.23 2.49
C THR A 127 11.76 11.32 1.30
N ASP A 128 12.76 11.67 0.49
CA ASP A 128 13.20 10.85 -0.64
C ASP A 128 13.55 9.41 -0.23
N ASN A 129 14.11 9.23 0.96
CA ASN A 129 14.47 7.91 1.48
C ASN A 129 13.22 7.06 1.76
N ASP A 130 12.22 7.63 2.43
CA ASP A 130 10.96 6.95 2.71
C ASP A 130 10.22 6.60 1.40
N GLN A 131 10.20 7.53 0.45
CA GLN A 131 9.59 7.31 -0.86
C GLN A 131 10.29 6.20 -1.63
N LYS A 132 11.64 6.19 -1.68
CA LYS A 132 12.43 5.14 -2.33
C LYS A 132 12.15 3.77 -1.74
N LYS A 133 12.08 3.66 -0.41
CA LYS A 133 11.77 2.42 0.30
C LYS A 133 10.36 1.90 -0.03
N LEU A 134 9.36 2.77 0.03
CA LEU A 134 7.98 2.43 -0.31
C LEU A 134 7.83 2.05 -1.78
N SER A 135 8.50 2.79 -2.67
CA SER A 135 8.55 2.48 -4.11
C SER A 135 9.15 1.11 -4.35
N TYR A 136 10.30 0.82 -3.74
CA TYR A 136 10.98 -0.47 -3.89
C TYR A 136 10.08 -1.66 -3.51
N ILE A 137 9.48 -1.61 -2.31
CA ILE A 137 8.66 -2.74 -1.83
C ILE A 137 7.37 -2.87 -2.63
N THR A 138 6.79 -1.75 -3.09
CA THR A 138 5.60 -1.75 -3.95
C THR A 138 5.91 -2.35 -5.32
N SER A 139 6.99 -1.94 -5.96
CA SER A 139 7.43 -2.49 -7.25
C SER A 139 7.77 -3.98 -7.14
N MET A 140 8.38 -4.39 -6.04
CA MET A 140 8.66 -5.81 -5.78
C MET A 140 7.36 -6.65 -5.74
N LEU A 141 6.32 -6.18 -5.04
CA LEU A 141 5.02 -6.85 -5.02
C LEU A 141 4.35 -6.85 -6.39
N LEU A 142 4.29 -5.69 -7.06
CA LEU A 142 3.64 -5.57 -8.36
C LEU A 142 4.31 -6.48 -9.40
N ASN A 143 5.64 -6.53 -9.47
CA ASN A 143 6.35 -7.43 -10.38
C ASN A 143 6.01 -8.91 -10.14
N LEU A 144 5.84 -9.31 -8.88
CA LEU A 144 5.41 -10.68 -8.54
C LEU A 144 3.98 -10.96 -8.98
N LEU A 145 3.08 -9.97 -8.94
CA LEU A 145 1.69 -10.13 -9.38
C LEU A 145 1.57 -10.11 -10.91
N THR A 146 2.19 -9.13 -11.57
CA THR A 146 2.08 -8.91 -13.02
C THR A 146 2.81 -9.97 -13.85
N SER A 147 3.79 -10.66 -13.27
CA SER A 147 4.47 -11.78 -13.91
C SER A 147 3.61 -13.05 -14.02
N LYS A 148 2.53 -13.16 -13.24
CA LYS A 148 1.71 -14.38 -13.16
C LYS A 148 0.80 -14.52 -14.39
N PRO A 149 0.57 -15.76 -14.89
CA PRO A 149 -0.28 -15.99 -16.06
C PRO A 149 -1.71 -15.47 -15.91
N GLU A 150 -2.28 -15.56 -14.71
CA GLU A 150 -3.62 -15.09 -14.39
C GLU A 150 -3.76 -13.59 -14.62
N TYR A 151 -2.74 -12.82 -14.24
CA TYR A 151 -2.67 -11.38 -14.50
C TYR A 151 -2.63 -11.12 -16.01
N LYS A 152 -1.67 -11.71 -16.72
CA LYS A 152 -1.47 -11.48 -18.16
C LYS A 152 -2.71 -11.83 -18.98
N LYS A 153 -3.41 -12.91 -18.62
CA LYS A 153 -4.66 -13.33 -19.25
C LYS A 153 -5.81 -12.35 -18.97
N ALA A 154 -5.86 -11.80 -17.76
CA ALA A 154 -6.93 -10.91 -17.35
C ALA A 154 -6.74 -9.46 -17.81
N PHE A 155 -5.50 -9.01 -17.93
CA PHE A 155 -5.11 -7.62 -18.22
C PHE A 155 -4.07 -7.56 -19.36
N PRO A 156 -4.41 -8.00 -20.58
CA PRO A 156 -3.47 -8.10 -21.71
C PRO A 156 -3.00 -6.74 -22.27
N MET A 157 -3.62 -5.63 -21.87
CA MET A 157 -3.32 -4.26 -22.32
C MET A 157 -3.14 -3.29 -21.15
N ALA A 158 -2.31 -3.64 -20.16
CA ALA A 158 -1.93 -2.69 -19.11
C ALA A 158 -0.83 -1.71 -19.62
N GLU A 159 -1.16 -0.88 -20.61
CA GLU A 159 -0.24 0.14 -21.17
C GLU A 159 0.11 1.27 -20.18
N TRP A 160 -0.54 1.31 -19.01
CA TRP A 160 -0.43 2.36 -18.00
C TRP A 160 0.48 1.99 -16.81
N GLU A 161 1.24 0.89 -16.91
CA GLU A 161 2.18 0.41 -15.88
C GLU A 161 3.67 0.66 -16.20
N LEU A 162 3.98 1.41 -17.27
CA LEU A 162 5.35 1.90 -17.57
C LEU A 162 5.50 3.39 -17.24
#